data_AF-O86720-F1
#
_entry.id   AF-O86720-F1
#
_cell.length_a   1.000
_cell.length_b   1.000
_cell.length_c   1.000
_cell.angle_alpha   90.00
_cell.angle_beta   90.00
_cell.angle_gamma   90.00
#
_symmetry.space_group_name_H-M   'P 1'
#
loop_
_entity.id
_entity.type
_entity.pdbx_description
1 polymer ?
#
loop_
_entity_poly.entity_id
_entity_poly.type
_entity_poly.pdbx_seq_one_letter_code
_entity_poly.pdbx_strand_id
1 'polypeptide(L)'
;MSTHQLAALARTAEPRLMLRRFLALDAAVTGANALAYLALSGPLGRCLGAGPGLLLALGAFLAVYAGCVGLLAARSRPPALAVRAVVEANLAWAAVSFAALALWLTPTTAGAVWTVLQALVVAAFALLQHGALRQDQGSSV
;
A
#
# COMPACT_ATOMS: atom_id res chain seq x y z
N MET A 1 10.96 -20.43 34.17
CA MET A 1 10.69 -19.78 32.87
C MET A 1 9.58 -18.78 33.09
N SER A 2 9.95 -17.52 33.20
CA SER A 2 9.23 -16.53 34.00
C SER A 2 8.18 -15.82 33.16
N THR A 3 7.00 -15.57 33.71
CA THR A 3 5.85 -14.86 33.11
C THR A 3 6.19 -13.61 32.30
N HIS A 4 7.30 -12.92 32.62
CA HIS A 4 7.85 -11.81 31.83
C HIS A 4 8.29 -12.18 30.41
N GLN A 5 8.80 -13.40 30.17
CA GLN A 5 9.17 -13.87 28.84
C GLN A 5 7.94 -14.14 27.98
N LEU A 6 6.87 -14.69 28.56
CA LEU A 6 5.59 -14.89 27.86
C LEU A 6 4.94 -13.56 27.49
N ALA A 7 4.96 -12.58 28.40
CA ALA A 7 4.47 -11.24 28.11
C ALA A 7 5.29 -10.52 27.02
N ALA A 8 6.62 -10.67 27.02
CA ALA A 8 7.49 -10.11 25.97
C ALA A 8 7.31 -10.80 24.61
N LEU A 9 7.14 -12.13 24.59
CA LEU A 9 6.85 -12.89 23.38
C LEU A 9 5.48 -12.53 22.81
N ALA A 10 4.44 -12.46 23.65
CA ALA A 10 3.10 -12.04 23.23
C ALA A 10 3.11 -10.61 22.66
N ARG A 11 3.82 -9.68 23.33
CA ARG A 11 3.92 -8.28 22.90
C ARG A 11 4.73 -8.08 21.62
N THR A 12 5.56 -9.03 21.18
CA THR A 12 6.26 -8.95 19.89
C THR A 12 5.59 -9.80 18.80
N ALA A 13 4.79 -10.79 19.19
CA ALA A 13 3.96 -11.56 18.27
C ALA A 13 2.79 -10.72 17.74
N GLU A 14 2.11 -9.98 18.64
CA GLU A 14 0.99 -9.07 18.32
C GLU A 14 1.33 -8.01 17.24
N PRO A 15 2.39 -7.17 17.40
CA PRO A 15 2.78 -6.17 16.41
C PRO A 15 3.17 -6.80 15.06
N ARG A 16 3.86 -7.94 15.08
CA ARG A 16 4.26 -8.65 13.85
C ARG A 16 3.07 -9.23 13.12
N LEU A 17 2.08 -9.76 13.84
CA LEU A 17 0.83 -10.25 13.26
C LEU A 17 0.02 -9.09 12.65
N MET A 18 -0.06 -7.95 13.36
CA MET A 18 -0.72 -6.73 12.87
C MET A 18 -0.05 -6.19 11.60
N LEU A 19 1.29 -6.10 11.58
CA LEU A 19 2.05 -5.66 10.42
C LEU A 19 1.79 -6.56 9.20
N ARG A 20 1.78 -7.88 9.38
CA ARG A 20 1.45 -8.82 8.30
C ARG A 20 0.02 -8.65 7.80
N ARG A 21 -0.95 -8.42 8.68
CA ARG A 21 -2.34 -8.14 8.30
C ARG A 21 -2.46 -6.84 7.50
N PHE A 22 -1.76 -5.78 7.91
CA PHE A 22 -1.76 -4.52 7.17
C PHE A 22 -1.10 -4.65 5.80
N LEU A 23 0.04 -5.34 5.69
CA LEU A 23 0.68 -5.63 4.39
C LEU A 23 -0.22 -6.49 3.50
N ALA A 24 -0.90 -7.50 4.07
CA ALA A 24 -1.83 -8.33 3.32
C ALA A 24 -3.06 -7.54 2.83
N LEU A 25 -3.59 -6.65 3.66
CA LEU A 25 -4.71 -5.78 3.31
C LEU A 25 -4.31 -4.77 2.23
N ASP A 26 -3.13 -4.16 2.35
CA ASP A 26 -2.56 -3.26 1.35
C ASP A 26 -2.38 -3.97 0.00
N ALA A 27 -1.79 -5.17 0.01
CA ALA A 27 -1.65 -6.00 -1.18
C ALA A 27 -3.00 -6.38 -1.80
N ALA A 28 -4.00 -6.73 -0.99
CA ALA A 28 -5.33 -7.09 -1.48
C ALA A 28 -6.07 -5.89 -2.11
N VAL A 29 -6.03 -4.73 -1.45
CA VAL A 29 -6.66 -3.49 -1.96
C VAL A 29 -5.95 -3.01 -3.24
N THR A 30 -4.62 -3.04 -3.24
CA THR A 30 -3.83 -2.67 -4.41
C THR A 30 -4.03 -3.65 -5.56
N GLY A 31 -4.06 -4.96 -5.28
CA GLY A 31 -4.33 -6.01 -6.27
C GLY A 31 -5.73 -5.94 -6.86
N ALA A 32 -6.75 -5.65 -6.05
CA ALA A 32 -8.11 -5.44 -6.54
C ALA A 32 -8.19 -4.23 -7.50
N ASN A 33 -7.49 -3.14 -7.17
CA ASN A 33 -7.38 -1.98 -8.06
C ASN A 33 -6.62 -2.29 -9.35
N ALA A 34 -5.52 -3.02 -9.24
CA ALA A 34 -4.76 -3.47 -10.40
C ALA A 34 -5.64 -4.27 -11.38
N LEU A 35 -6.39 -5.24 -10.86
CA LEU A 35 -7.32 -6.05 -11.64
C LEU A 35 -8.43 -5.21 -12.26
N ALA A 36 -9.01 -4.28 -11.50
CA ALA A 36 -10.02 -3.36 -12.01
C ALA A 36 -9.48 -2.51 -13.17
N TYR A 37 -8.28 -1.96 -13.05
CA TYR A 37 -7.66 -1.16 -14.10
C TYR A 37 -7.25 -2.00 -15.32
N LEU A 38 -6.79 -3.23 -15.13
CA LEU A 38 -6.45 -4.13 -16.24
C LEU A 38 -7.70 -4.62 -17.00
N ALA A 39 -8.72 -5.09 -16.28
CA ALA A 39 -9.90 -5.72 -16.88
C ALA A 39 -10.96 -4.70 -17.33
N LEU A 40 -11.06 -3.53 -16.68
CA LEU A 40 -12.04 -2.50 -16.99
C LEU A 40 -11.40 -1.18 -17.44
N SER A 41 -10.17 -1.20 -17.99
CA SER A 41 -9.47 0.00 -18.50
C SER A 41 -10.32 0.87 -19.43
N GLY A 42 -11.12 0.26 -20.31
CA GLY A 42 -12.02 0.98 -21.23
C GLY A 42 -13.16 1.73 -20.52
N PRO A 43 -14.05 1.03 -19.80
CA PRO A 43 -15.14 1.66 -19.04
C PRO A 43 -14.64 2.65 -17.98
N LEU A 44 -13.60 2.29 -17.23
CA LEU A 44 -13.01 3.15 -16.20
C LEU A 44 -12.33 4.36 -16.82
N GLY A 45 -11.68 4.23 -17.98
CA GLY A 45 -11.07 5.35 -18.68
C GLY A 45 -12.07 6.42 -19.07
N ARG A 46 -13.25 6.01 -19.54
CA ARG A 46 -14.35 6.93 -19.84
C ARG A 46 -14.93 7.61 -18.60
N CYS A 47 -15.03 6.87 -17.49
CA CYS A 47 -15.57 7.40 -16.23
C CYS A 47 -14.59 8.38 -15.54
N LEU A 48 -13.31 8.00 -15.47
CA LEU A 48 -12.25 8.75 -14.80
C LEU A 48 -11.65 9.85 -15.70
N GLY A 49 -11.99 9.88 -16.99
CA GLY A 49 -11.36 10.79 -17.95
C GLY A 49 -9.87 10.48 -18.19
N ALA A 50 -9.48 9.22 -18.00
CA ALA A 50 -8.10 8.77 -18.15
C ALA A 50 -7.97 7.89 -19.41
N GLY A 51 -6.87 8.05 -20.14
CA GLY A 51 -6.61 7.21 -21.30
C GLY A 51 -6.58 5.71 -20.92
N PRO A 52 -7.26 4.81 -21.65
CA PRO A 52 -7.28 3.38 -21.32
C PRO A 52 -5.88 2.75 -21.30
N GLY A 53 -4.95 3.24 -22.12
CA GLY A 53 -3.54 2.83 -22.07
C GLY A 53 -2.82 3.21 -20.78
N LEU A 54 -3.13 4.38 -20.21
CA LEU A 54 -2.61 4.81 -18.91
C LEU A 54 -3.15 3.90 -17.80
N LEU A 55 -4.46 3.61 -17.80
CA LEU A 55 -5.06 2.70 -16.83
C LEU A 55 -4.48 1.28 -16.92
N LEU A 56 -4.23 0.77 -18.12
CA LEU A 56 -3.54 -0.52 -18.32
C LEU A 56 -2.12 -0.51 -17.73
N ALA A 57 -1.34 0.53 -18.00
CA ALA A 57 0.01 0.66 -17.46
C ALA A 57 0.00 0.77 -15.93
N LEU A 58 -0.92 1.57 -15.37
CA LEU A 58 -1.12 1.70 -13.92
C LEU A 58 -1.54 0.36 -13.29
N GLY A 59 -2.48 -0.35 -13.92
CA GLY A 59 -2.93 -1.65 -13.47
C GLY A 59 -1.81 -2.68 -13.45
N ALA A 60 -0.97 -2.73 -14.49
CA ALA A 60 0.19 -3.62 -14.53
C ALA A 60 1.22 -3.29 -13.44
N PHE A 61 1.51 -2.00 -13.25
CA PHE A 61 2.41 -1.55 -12.19
C PHE A 61 1.89 -1.93 -10.79
N LEU A 62 0.61 -1.66 -10.51
CA LEU A 62 -0.04 -2.00 -9.25
C LEU A 62 -0.09 -3.51 -9.01
N ALA A 63 -0.24 -4.33 -10.06
CA ALA A 63 -0.20 -5.78 -9.94
C ALA A 63 1.18 -6.28 -9.48
N VAL A 64 2.26 -5.75 -10.07
CA VAL A 64 3.64 -6.07 -9.66
C VAL A 64 3.87 -5.64 -8.22
N TYR A 65 3.46 -4.42 -7.87
CA TYR A 65 3.58 -3.90 -6.52
C TYR A 65 2.82 -4.75 -5.48
N ALA A 66 1.54 -5.04 -5.74
CA ALA A 66 0.72 -5.91 -4.90
C ALA A 66 1.34 -7.29 -4.73
N GLY A 67 1.93 -7.85 -5.80
CA GLY A 67 2.69 -9.09 -5.75
C GLY A 67 3.88 -9.01 -4.80
N CYS A 68 4.71 -7.97 -4.92
CA CYS A 68 5.85 -7.74 -4.03
C CYS A 68 5.44 -7.59 -2.55
N VAL A 69 4.41 -6.79 -2.28
CA VAL A 69 3.89 -6.57 -0.91
C VAL A 69 3.25 -7.86 -0.36
N GLY A 70 2.49 -8.59 -1.19
CA GLY A 70 1.89 -9.88 -0.81
C GLY A 70 2.94 -10.94 -0.47
N LEU A 71 4.01 -11.03 -1.27
CA LEU A 71 5.17 -11.88 -0.96
C LEU A 71 5.85 -11.48 0.34
N LEU A 72 5.90 -10.18 0.64
CA LEU A 72 6.44 -9.68 1.90
C LEU A 72 5.54 -10.04 3.10
N ALA A 73 4.22 -9.94 2.95
CA ALA A 73 3.24 -10.34 3.96
C ALA A 73 3.25 -11.86 4.24
N ALA A 74 3.55 -12.66 3.22
CA ALA A 74 3.67 -14.11 3.33
C ALA A 74 4.90 -14.56 4.15
N ARG A 75 5.92 -13.71 4.31
CA ARG A 75 7.11 -14.04 5.10
C ARG A 75 6.84 -14.00 6.61
N SER A 76 7.37 -15.00 7.32
CA SER A 76 7.30 -15.09 8.79
C SER A 76 8.10 -13.99 9.51
N ARG A 77 9.13 -13.45 8.86
CA ARG A 77 9.94 -12.31 9.34
C ARG A 77 10.16 -11.33 8.19
N PRO A 78 9.26 -10.36 7.98
CA PRO A 78 9.46 -9.34 6.96
C PRO A 78 10.64 -8.44 7.37
N PRO A 79 11.68 -8.28 6.52
CA PRO A 79 12.80 -7.40 6.83
C PRO A 79 12.35 -5.94 6.91
N ALA A 80 12.76 -5.23 7.96
CA ALA A 80 12.37 -3.83 8.20
C ALA A 80 12.71 -2.90 7.02
N LEU A 81 13.83 -3.16 6.33
CA LEU A 81 14.23 -2.45 5.12
C LEU A 81 13.21 -2.58 3.98
N ALA A 82 12.62 -3.77 3.79
CA ALA A 82 11.63 -3.99 2.74
C ALA A 82 10.30 -3.32 3.09
N VAL A 83 9.88 -3.35 4.36
CA VAL A 83 8.67 -2.64 4.81
C VAL A 83 8.86 -1.13 4.67
N ARG A 84 10.06 -0.61 4.98
CA ARG A 84 10.38 0.80 4.76
C ARG A 84 10.35 1.16 3.27
N ALA A 85 10.85 0.30 2.38
CA ALA A 85 10.76 0.52 0.94
C ALA A 85 9.29 0.58 0.45
N VAL A 86 8.39 -0.24 1.00
CA VAL A 86 6.94 -0.18 0.72
C VAL A 86 6.34 1.15 1.17
N VAL A 87 6.69 1.61 2.38
CA VAL A 87 6.24 2.91 2.91
C VAL A 87 6.73 4.07 2.03
N GLU A 88 8.01 4.10 1.67
CA GLU A 88 8.59 5.13 0.80
C GLU A 88 7.98 5.09 -0.61
N ALA A 89 7.74 3.89 -1.17
CA ALA A 89 7.07 3.74 -2.45
C ALA A 89 5.63 4.26 -2.42
N ASN A 90 4.86 3.95 -1.36
CA ASN A 90 3.51 4.45 -1.16
C ASN A 90 3.48 5.99 -1.01
N LEU A 91 4.44 6.57 -0.28
CA LEU A 91 4.58 8.03 -0.14
C LEU A 91 4.95 8.70 -1.47
N ALA A 92 5.93 8.15 -2.19
CA ALA A 92 6.33 8.63 -3.51
C ALA A 92 5.15 8.54 -4.50
N TRP A 93 4.39 7.44 -4.46
CA TRP A 93 3.22 7.25 -5.29
C TRP A 93 2.12 8.27 -4.99
N ALA A 94 1.87 8.56 -3.71
CA ALA A 94 0.93 9.62 -3.32
C ALA A 94 1.40 10.99 -3.84
N ALA A 95 2.68 11.33 -3.65
CA ALA A 95 3.24 12.59 -4.15
C ALA A 95 3.14 12.71 -5.68
N VAL A 96 3.49 11.66 -6.41
CA VAL A 96 3.36 11.61 -7.87
C VAL A 96 1.90 11.71 -8.29
N SER A 97 0.96 11.09 -7.57
CA SER A 97 -0.48 11.20 -7.87
C SER A 97 -0.98 12.64 -7.73
N PHE A 98 -0.58 13.37 -6.69
CA PHE A 98 -0.90 14.78 -6.54
C PHE A 98 -0.21 15.66 -7.60
N ALA A 99 1.08 15.42 -7.86
CA ALA A 99 1.83 16.15 -8.89
C ALA A 99 1.22 15.93 -10.27
N ALA A 100 0.79 14.70 -10.59
CA ALA A 100 0.15 14.34 -11.83
C ALA A 100 -1.14 15.16 -12.03
N LEU A 101 -2.02 15.22 -11.02
CA LEU A 101 -3.23 16.04 -11.04
C LEU A 101 -2.94 17.54 -11.19
N ALA A 102 -1.87 18.04 -10.55
CA ALA A 102 -1.56 19.46 -10.53
C ALA A 102 -0.89 19.96 -11.82
N LEU A 103 -0.19 19.09 -12.55
CA LEU A 103 0.74 19.54 -13.59
C LEU A 103 0.50 18.89 -14.98
N TRP A 104 -0.17 17.74 -15.09
CA TRP A 104 -0.14 16.93 -16.34
C TRP A 104 -1.48 16.28 -16.69
N LEU A 105 -2.29 15.88 -15.69
CA LEU A 105 -3.54 15.15 -15.87
C LEU A 105 -4.74 16.07 -15.58
N THR A 106 -5.65 16.15 -16.56
CA THR A 106 -6.98 16.75 -16.42
C THR A 106 -8.06 15.65 -16.47
N PRO A 107 -8.18 14.82 -15.42
CA PRO A 107 -9.23 13.81 -15.35
C PRO A 107 -10.60 14.48 -15.16
N THR A 108 -11.67 13.69 -15.27
CA THR A 108 -13.00 14.15 -14.85
C THR A 108 -12.99 14.45 -13.34
N THR A 109 -13.97 15.21 -12.85
CA THR A 109 -14.13 15.45 -11.40
C THR A 109 -14.20 14.14 -10.60
N ALA A 110 -14.86 13.11 -11.16
CA ALA A 110 -14.90 11.78 -10.58
C ALA A 110 -13.51 11.12 -10.53
N GLY A 111 -12.71 11.25 -11.60
CA GLY A 111 -11.33 10.78 -11.64
C GLY A 111 -10.42 11.48 -10.62
N ALA A 112 -10.52 12.79 -10.49
CA ALA A 112 -9.75 13.56 -9.51
C ALA A 112 -10.08 13.13 -8.07
N VAL A 113 -11.37 13.02 -7.73
CA VAL A 113 -11.83 12.55 -6.42
C VAL A 113 -11.33 11.13 -6.16
N TRP A 114 -11.43 10.24 -7.14
CA TRP A 114 -10.95 8.86 -7.01
C TRP A 114 -9.45 8.78 -6.75
N THR A 115 -8.64 9.53 -7.52
CA THR A 115 -7.18 9.57 -7.35
C THR A 115 -6.79 10.08 -5.95
N VAL A 116 -7.45 11.13 -5.47
CA VAL A 116 -7.21 11.67 -4.12
C VAL A 116 -7.57 10.63 -3.05
N LEU A 117 -8.71 9.97 -3.19
CA LEU A 117 -9.18 8.97 -2.23
C LEU A 117 -8.22 7.76 -2.19
N GLN A 118 -7.74 7.30 -3.35
CA GLN A 118 -6.72 6.25 -3.44
C GLN A 118 -5.42 6.66 -2.75
N ALA A 119 -4.92 7.87 -3.03
CA ALA A 119 -3.69 8.38 -2.44
C ALA A 119 -3.78 8.46 -0.91
N LEU A 120 -4.94 8.88 -0.37
CA LEU A 120 -5.18 8.93 1.07
C LEU A 120 -5.21 7.54 1.71
N VAL A 121 -5.85 6.55 1.06
CA VAL A 121 -5.87 5.17 1.56
C VAL A 121 -4.47 4.57 1.58
N VAL A 122 -3.69 4.77 0.51
CA VAL A 122 -2.30 4.32 0.40
C VAL A 122 -1.41 4.98 1.47
N ALA A 123 -1.58 6.28 1.69
CA ALA A 123 -0.86 7.01 2.74
C ALA A 123 -1.24 6.54 4.15
N ALA A 124 -2.52 6.23 4.39
CA ALA A 124 -2.98 5.67 5.66
C ALA A 124 -2.34 4.30 5.94
N PHE A 125 -2.27 3.42 4.93
CA PHE A 125 -1.56 2.14 5.06
C PHE A 125 -0.07 2.33 5.36
N ALA A 126 0.59 3.25 4.68
CA ALA A 126 2.00 3.57 4.92
C ALA A 126 2.24 4.05 6.37
N LEU A 127 1.37 4.93 6.88
CA LEU A 127 1.44 5.41 8.27
C LEU A 127 1.21 4.30 9.29
N LEU A 128 0.26 3.40 9.05
CA LEU A 128 -0.01 2.25 9.91
C LEU A 128 1.17 1.25 9.93
N GLN A 129 1.76 0.97 8.77
CA GLN A 129 2.96 0.13 8.64
C GLN A 129 4.17 0.75 9.36
N HIS A 130 4.35 2.07 9.22
CA HIS A 130 5.42 2.82 9.90
C HIS A 130 5.24 2.83 11.43
N GLY A 131 4.01 3.02 11.90
CA GLY A 131 3.68 2.95 13.34
C GLY A 131 4.01 1.60 13.94
N ALA A 132 3.63 0.50 13.27
CA ALA A 132 3.92 -0.86 13.70
C ALA A 132 5.44 -1.15 13.75
N LEU A 133 6.22 -0.66 12.78
CA LEU A 133 7.68 -0.80 12.76
C LEU A 133 8.38 -0.05 13.91
N ARG A 134 7.87 1.11 14.33
CA ARG A 134 8.47 1.89 15.43
C ARG A 134 8.26 1.25 16.79
N GLN A 135 7.14 0.55 16.99
CA GLN A 135 6.85 -0.15 18.24
C GLN A 135 7.73 -1.40 18.44
N ASP A 136 8.10 -2.10 17.35
CA ASP A 136 9.01 -3.25 17.40
C ASP A 136 10.46 -2.85 17.75
N GLN A 137 10.91 -1.66 17.30
CA GLN A 137 12.26 -1.13 17.57
C GLN A 137 12.41 -0.52 18.97
N GLY A 138 11.39 0.19 19.47
CA GLY A 138 11.41 0.78 20.82
C GLY A 138 11.35 -0.24 21.97
N SER A 139 10.99 -1.49 21.69
CA SER A 139 10.96 -2.59 22.65
C SER A 139 12.32 -3.30 22.83
N SER A 140 13.34 -2.85 22.09
CA SER A 140 14.67 -3.48 22.02
C SER A 140 15.77 -2.69 22.75
N VAL A 141 15.41 -1.61 23.45
CA VAL A 141 16.34 -0.74 24.22
C VAL A 141 16.03 -0.84 25.71
#